data_AF-A0AAJ0GH71-F1
#
_entry.id   AF-A0AAJ0GH71-F1
#
_cell.length_a   1.000
_cell.length_b   1.000
_cell.length_c   1.000
_cell.angle_alpha   90.00
_cell.angle_beta   90.00
_cell.angle_gamma   90.00
#
_symmetry.space_group_name_H-M   'P 1'
#
loop_
_entity.id
_entity.type
_entity.pdbx_description
1 polymer ?
#
loop_
_entity_poly.entity_id
_entity_poly.type
_entity_poly.pdbx_seq_one_letter_code
_entity_poly.pdbx_strand_id
1 'polypeptide(L)'
;MPQDLSSFDNIYTHLTSTYGYPVLPRKSPRPHAPAASHSIAELSLHPTLEAILHILNADLPSAHFLCRHMQNKPAWEGMYIHGLLHRVEGDFENAKAWYGDVAHSDAFKSAWPEGLETAKEFLDDVKAAINDGAKKPCSKDLEDLSRREIDRLSQWCKKQFGVERVADATTVWVEPSEKERAMAAKMIPKVDAESKIGIARLYNQISNDTQSQ
;
A
#
# COMPACT_ATOMS: atom_id res chain seq x y z
N MET A 1 -15.59 17.32 19.48
CA MET A 1 -16.51 16.27 18.98
C MET A 1 -15.65 15.05 18.69
N PRO A 2 -16.05 13.82 19.07
CA PRO A 2 -15.38 12.61 18.61
C PRO A 2 -15.39 12.61 17.09
N GLN A 3 -14.29 12.17 16.50
CA GLN A 3 -14.20 12.10 15.05
C GLN A 3 -15.04 10.92 14.57
N ASP A 4 -15.99 11.19 13.68
CA ASP A 4 -16.81 10.14 13.08
C ASP A 4 -15.95 9.35 12.09
N LEU A 5 -15.74 8.07 12.38
CA LEU A 5 -14.98 7.12 11.56
C LEU A 5 -15.87 5.92 11.15
N SER A 6 -17.18 6.14 11.02
CA SER A 6 -18.17 5.07 10.80
C SER A 6 -18.46 4.73 9.33
N SER A 7 -17.83 5.40 8.37
CA SER A 7 -18.03 5.16 6.94
C SER A 7 -16.76 5.38 6.12
N PHE A 8 -16.70 4.81 4.91
CA PHE A 8 -15.57 5.02 3.99
C PHE A 8 -15.30 6.51 3.77
N ASP A 9 -16.34 7.29 3.45
CA ASP A 9 -16.18 8.70 3.10
C ASP A 9 -15.73 9.56 4.30
N ASN A 10 -16.17 9.22 5.51
CA ASN A 10 -15.72 9.90 6.72
C ASN A 10 -14.25 9.60 7.02
N ILE A 11 -13.83 8.33 6.94
CA ILE A 11 -12.42 7.95 7.14
C ILE A 11 -11.53 8.56 6.04
N TYR A 12 -11.94 8.43 4.78
CA TYR A 12 -11.20 8.97 3.62
C TYR A 12 -11.00 10.48 3.76
N THR A 13 -12.08 11.22 4.05
CA THR A 13 -12.04 12.68 4.24
C THR A 13 -11.15 13.04 5.42
N HIS A 14 -11.25 12.32 6.54
CA HIS A 14 -10.39 12.57 7.69
C HIS A 14 -8.91 12.39 7.34
N LEU A 15 -8.53 11.25 6.78
CA LEU A 15 -7.14 10.93 6.50
C LEU A 15 -6.53 11.93 5.51
N THR A 16 -7.24 12.23 4.43
CA THR A 16 -6.76 13.14 3.37
C THR A 16 -6.71 14.60 3.82
N SER A 17 -7.67 15.06 4.63
CA SER A 17 -7.64 16.44 5.16
C SER A 17 -6.65 16.66 6.30
N THR A 18 -6.34 15.61 7.07
CA THR A 18 -5.46 15.70 8.25
C THR A 18 -4.00 15.47 7.91
N TYR A 19 -3.71 14.49 7.03
CA TYR A 19 -2.35 14.04 6.75
C TYR A 19 -1.89 14.32 5.31
N GLY A 20 -2.79 14.78 4.44
CA GLY A 20 -2.51 14.99 3.03
C GLY A 20 -2.38 13.67 2.24
N TYR A 21 -2.00 13.78 0.97
CA TYR A 21 -1.78 12.62 0.11
C TYR A 21 -0.32 12.16 0.18
N PRO A 22 -0.03 10.86 0.32
CA PRO A 22 1.32 10.38 0.48
C PRO A 22 2.14 10.59 -0.81
N VAL A 23 3.15 11.46 -0.73
CA VAL A 23 4.13 11.69 -1.80
C VAL A 23 5.46 11.04 -1.44
N LEU A 24 5.97 11.36 -0.24
CA LEU A 24 7.27 10.91 0.22
C LEU A 24 7.12 9.75 1.22
N PRO A 25 8.07 8.80 1.24
CA PRO A 25 8.09 7.74 2.23
C PRO A 25 8.15 8.28 3.65
N ARG A 26 7.35 7.67 4.53
CA ARG A 26 7.38 8.00 5.95
C ARG A 26 8.51 7.26 6.65
N LYS A 27 9.21 7.98 7.54
CA LYS A 27 10.23 7.38 8.42
C LYS A 27 9.62 6.54 9.53
N SER A 28 8.40 6.88 9.98
CA SER A 28 7.72 6.15 11.03
C SER A 28 7.07 4.88 10.46
N PRO A 29 7.29 3.70 11.05
CA PRO A 29 6.61 2.48 10.67
C PRO A 29 5.18 2.38 11.22
N ARG A 30 4.75 3.37 12.02
CA ARG A 30 3.42 3.37 12.65
C ARG A 30 2.40 4.12 11.79
N PRO A 31 1.13 3.70 11.79
CA PRO A 31 0.06 4.44 11.14
C PRO A 31 -0.08 5.84 11.71
N HIS A 32 -0.65 6.74 10.92
CA HIS A 32 -0.99 8.10 11.31
C HIS A 32 -1.96 8.11 12.49
N ALA A 33 -3.03 7.32 12.40
CA ALA A 33 -4.05 7.16 13.43
C ALA A 33 -4.30 5.66 13.69
N PRO A 34 -3.69 5.06 14.74
CA PRO A 34 -3.90 3.65 15.09
C PRO A 34 -5.38 3.29 15.32
N ALA A 35 -6.17 4.21 15.87
CA ALA A 35 -7.61 4.00 16.06
C ALA A 35 -8.36 3.86 14.72
N ALA A 36 -7.92 4.59 13.68
CA ALA A 36 -8.53 4.49 12.36
C ALA A 36 -8.28 3.11 11.72
N SER A 37 -7.16 2.44 11.99
CA SER A 37 -6.91 1.08 11.48
C SER A 37 -7.99 0.09 11.92
N HIS A 38 -8.45 0.19 13.17
CA HIS A 38 -9.55 -0.64 13.66
C HIS A 38 -10.86 -0.30 12.96
N SER A 39 -11.21 1.00 12.88
CA SER A 39 -12.43 1.43 12.20
C SER A 39 -12.45 1.04 10.72
N ILE A 40 -11.31 1.12 10.02
CA ILE A 40 -11.17 0.67 8.62
C ILE A 40 -11.55 -0.80 8.48
N ALA A 41 -10.98 -1.68 9.30
CA ALA A 41 -11.27 -3.11 9.27
C ALA A 41 -12.73 -3.43 9.67
N GLU A 42 -13.30 -2.68 10.63
CA GLU A 42 -14.69 -2.85 11.07
C GLU A 42 -15.71 -2.56 9.98
N LEU A 43 -15.40 -1.69 9.01
CA LEU A 43 -16.28 -1.44 7.87
C LEU A 43 -16.45 -2.69 6.99
N SER A 44 -15.48 -3.61 7.01
CA SER A 44 -15.44 -4.83 6.19
C SER A 44 -15.77 -4.52 4.73
N LEU A 45 -15.02 -3.58 4.14
CA LEU A 45 -15.23 -3.13 2.77
C LEU A 45 -14.69 -4.16 1.78
N HIS A 46 -14.90 -3.89 0.48
CA HIS A 46 -14.11 -4.57 -0.53
C HIS A 46 -12.60 -4.35 -0.27
N PRO A 47 -11.75 -5.39 -0.33
CA PRO A 47 -10.34 -5.29 0.04
C PRO A 47 -9.53 -4.20 -0.68
N THR A 48 -9.94 -3.81 -1.89
CA THR A 48 -9.34 -2.69 -2.64
C THR A 48 -9.54 -1.34 -1.93
N LEU A 49 -10.76 -1.06 -1.46
CA LEU A 49 -11.08 0.17 -0.75
C LEU A 49 -10.44 0.19 0.64
N GLU A 50 -10.44 -0.96 1.32
CA GLU A 50 -9.79 -1.12 2.61
C GLU A 50 -8.27 -0.88 2.51
N ALA A 51 -7.62 -1.45 1.50
CA ALA A 51 -6.19 -1.25 1.25
C ALA A 51 -5.84 0.22 0.99
N ILE A 52 -6.65 0.95 0.21
CA ILE A 52 -6.46 2.39 -0.02
C ILE A 52 -6.53 3.18 1.28
N LEU A 53 -7.51 2.89 2.16
CA LEU A 53 -7.62 3.57 3.46
C LEU A 53 -6.40 3.27 4.35
N HIS A 54 -5.92 2.03 4.36
CA HIS A 54 -4.69 1.68 5.08
C HIS A 54 -3.45 2.39 4.52
N ILE A 55 -3.32 2.54 3.20
CA ILE A 55 -2.23 3.33 2.57
C ILE A 55 -2.31 4.80 3.03
N LEU A 56 -3.48 5.42 2.99
CA LEU A 56 -3.69 6.80 3.46
C LEU A 56 -3.40 6.95 4.96
N ASN A 57 -3.72 5.94 5.77
CA ASN A 57 -3.38 5.91 7.18
C ASN A 57 -1.90 5.56 7.45
N ALA A 58 -1.09 5.33 6.42
CA ALA A 58 0.28 4.81 6.54
C ALA A 58 0.37 3.50 7.34
N ASP A 59 -0.71 2.71 7.36
CA ASP A 59 -0.77 1.37 7.91
C ASP A 59 -0.34 0.34 6.86
N LEU A 60 0.92 0.46 6.45
CA LEU A 60 1.47 -0.31 5.33
C LEU A 60 1.45 -1.84 5.55
N PRO A 61 1.63 -2.37 6.78
CA PRO A 61 1.47 -3.81 7.01
C PRO A 61 0.07 -4.34 6.67
N SER A 62 -0.99 -3.63 7.07
CA SER A 62 -2.37 -3.99 6.75
C SER A 62 -2.65 -3.87 5.25
N ALA A 63 -2.15 -2.81 4.61
CA ALA A 63 -2.25 -2.65 3.16
C ALA A 63 -1.55 -3.78 2.39
N HIS A 64 -0.33 -4.17 2.80
CA HIS A 64 0.41 -5.30 2.23
C HIS A 64 -0.35 -6.61 2.35
N PHE A 65 -0.93 -6.87 3.53
CA PHE A 65 -1.73 -8.08 3.76
C PHE A 65 -2.86 -8.18 2.73
N LEU A 66 -3.63 -7.12 2.53
CA LEU A 66 -4.71 -7.09 1.55
C LEU A 66 -4.21 -7.20 0.12
N CYS A 67 -3.18 -6.44 -0.26
CA CYS A 67 -2.62 -6.44 -1.62
C CYS A 67 -2.14 -7.84 -2.04
N ARG A 68 -1.53 -8.60 -1.12
CA ARG A 68 -1.06 -9.98 -1.40
C ARG A 68 -2.18 -10.94 -1.79
N HIS A 69 -3.42 -10.68 -1.37
CA HIS A 69 -4.58 -11.48 -1.74
C HIS A 69 -5.24 -11.02 -3.06
N MET A 70 -4.75 -9.93 -3.65
CA MET A 70 -5.26 -9.34 -4.89
C MET A 70 -4.14 -9.05 -5.92
N GLN A 71 -2.99 -9.72 -5.79
CA GLN A 71 -1.80 -9.41 -6.60
C GLN A 71 -1.70 -10.21 -7.91
N ASN A 72 -2.75 -10.94 -8.31
CA ASN A 72 -2.76 -11.78 -9.50
C ASN A 72 -3.89 -11.39 -10.44
N LYS A 73 -3.74 -11.73 -11.72
CA LYS A 73 -4.79 -11.56 -12.72
C LYS A 73 -6.01 -12.41 -12.34
N PRO A 74 -7.24 -11.92 -12.50
CA PRO A 74 -7.64 -10.66 -13.14
C PRO A 74 -7.83 -9.47 -12.18
N ALA A 75 -7.32 -9.49 -10.94
CA ALA A 75 -7.45 -8.38 -9.98
C ALA A 75 -6.48 -7.21 -10.29
N TRP A 76 -6.64 -6.62 -11.46
CA TRP A 76 -5.76 -5.57 -11.96
C TRP A 76 -5.71 -4.34 -11.06
N GLU A 77 -6.84 -3.98 -10.45
CA GLU A 77 -6.94 -2.91 -9.47
C GLU A 77 -6.17 -3.25 -8.18
N GLY A 78 -6.18 -4.51 -7.73
CA GLY A 78 -5.39 -4.94 -6.59
C GLY A 78 -3.89 -4.90 -6.88
N MET A 79 -3.50 -5.37 -8.06
CA MET A 79 -2.14 -5.24 -8.58
C MET A 79 -1.71 -3.76 -8.67
N TYR A 80 -2.61 -2.87 -9.10
CA TYR A 80 -2.33 -1.44 -9.19
C TYR A 80 -2.14 -0.82 -7.80
N ILE A 81 -3.02 -1.13 -6.85
CA ILE A 81 -2.90 -0.69 -5.44
C ILE A 81 -1.59 -1.17 -4.82
N HIS A 82 -1.11 -2.37 -5.18
CA HIS A 82 0.19 -2.87 -4.73
C HIS A 82 1.35 -2.02 -5.29
N GLY A 83 1.28 -1.61 -6.56
CA GLY A 83 2.23 -0.64 -7.13
C GLY A 83 2.21 0.71 -6.40
N LEU A 84 1.00 1.23 -6.09
CA LEU A 84 0.81 2.45 -5.30
C LEU A 84 1.43 2.31 -3.89
N LEU A 85 1.24 1.16 -3.24
CA LEU A 85 1.83 0.86 -1.94
C LEU A 85 3.36 0.94 -1.99
N HIS A 86 3.98 0.29 -2.98
CA HIS A 86 5.44 0.36 -3.16
C HIS A 86 5.95 1.76 -3.47
N ARG A 87 5.19 2.57 -4.23
CA ARG A 87 5.50 4.00 -4.42
C ARG A 87 5.55 4.74 -3.08
N VAL A 88 4.54 4.53 -2.22
CA VAL A 88 4.47 5.16 -0.88
C VAL A 88 5.60 4.68 0.03
N GLU A 89 6.09 3.45 -0.14
CA GLU A 89 7.27 2.92 0.57
C GLU A 89 8.60 3.50 0.07
N GLY A 90 8.63 4.05 -1.14
CA GLY A 90 9.84 4.50 -1.82
C GLY A 90 10.53 3.41 -2.65
N ASP A 91 9.87 2.27 -2.87
CA ASP A 91 10.34 1.20 -3.74
C ASP A 91 9.87 1.46 -5.19
N PHE A 92 10.49 2.47 -5.81
CA PHE A 92 10.07 2.97 -7.11
C PHE A 92 10.27 1.97 -8.25
N GLU A 93 11.27 1.09 -8.17
CA GLU A 93 11.51 0.11 -9.22
C GLU A 93 10.41 -0.96 -9.24
N ASN A 94 9.98 -1.45 -8.07
CA ASN A 94 8.82 -2.33 -7.99
C ASN A 94 7.53 -1.60 -8.37
N ALA A 95 7.33 -0.34 -7.94
CA ALA A 95 6.19 0.45 -8.36
C ALA A 95 6.09 0.57 -9.90
N LYS A 96 7.21 0.86 -10.58
CA LYS A 96 7.27 0.91 -12.06
C LYS A 96 6.91 -0.41 -12.71
N ALA A 97 7.38 -1.53 -12.15
CA ALA A 97 7.06 -2.87 -12.67
C ALA A 97 5.55 -3.14 -12.59
N TRP A 98 4.95 -2.93 -11.41
CA TRP A 98 3.51 -3.06 -11.21
C TRP A 98 2.71 -2.15 -12.14
N TYR A 99 3.11 -0.88 -12.29
CA TYR A 99 2.44 0.07 -13.17
C TYR A 99 2.48 -0.41 -14.63
N GLY A 100 3.61 -0.99 -15.05
CA GLY A 100 3.73 -1.62 -16.37
C GLY A 100 2.76 -2.78 -16.57
N ASP A 101 2.61 -3.65 -15.58
CA ASP A 101 1.70 -4.80 -15.64
C ASP A 101 0.23 -4.38 -15.74
N VAL A 102 -0.15 -3.27 -15.10
CA VAL A 102 -1.55 -2.82 -15.02
C VAL A 102 -1.91 -1.67 -15.96
N ALA A 103 -0.95 -1.15 -16.74
CA ALA A 103 -1.14 0.04 -17.59
C ALA A 103 -2.34 -0.04 -18.56
N HIS A 104 -2.71 -1.25 -18.95
CA HIS A 104 -3.82 -1.51 -19.86
C HIS A 104 -5.19 -1.55 -19.17
N SER A 105 -5.24 -1.67 -17.85
CA SER A 105 -6.47 -1.79 -17.05
C SER A 105 -7.23 -0.48 -16.95
N ASP A 106 -8.55 -0.56 -16.75
CA ASP A 106 -9.41 0.62 -16.63
C ASP A 106 -9.14 1.40 -15.33
N ALA A 107 -8.79 0.70 -14.25
CA ALA A 107 -8.42 1.33 -12.99
C ALA A 107 -7.19 2.22 -13.16
N PHE A 108 -6.14 1.72 -13.82
CA PHE A 108 -4.94 2.51 -14.09
C PHE A 108 -5.24 3.71 -15.00
N LYS A 109 -5.94 3.48 -16.12
CA LYS A 109 -6.31 4.52 -17.09
C LYS A 109 -7.19 5.63 -16.48
N SER A 110 -7.99 5.32 -15.46
CA SER A 110 -8.77 6.34 -14.76
C SER A 110 -7.91 7.36 -14.01
N ALA A 111 -6.74 6.94 -13.52
CA ALA A 111 -5.80 7.77 -12.77
C ALA A 111 -4.75 8.43 -13.68
N TRP A 112 -4.32 7.71 -14.71
CA TRP A 112 -3.28 8.10 -15.67
C TRP A 112 -3.80 7.99 -17.10
N PRO A 113 -4.76 8.84 -17.52
CA PRO A 113 -5.28 8.83 -18.88
C PRO A 113 -4.21 9.16 -19.93
N GLU A 114 -3.12 9.84 -19.52
CA GLU A 114 -1.96 10.14 -20.37
C GLU A 114 -1.09 8.90 -20.63
N GLY A 115 -1.24 7.84 -19.83
CA GLY A 115 -0.57 6.56 -20.00
C GLY A 115 0.61 6.32 -19.05
N LEU A 116 1.26 5.17 -19.26
CA LEU A 116 2.29 4.63 -18.37
C LEU A 116 3.51 5.54 -18.21
N GLU A 117 3.94 6.20 -19.29
CA GLU A 117 5.18 6.99 -19.25
C GLU A 117 5.02 8.23 -18.36
N THR A 118 3.88 8.92 -18.41
CA THR A 118 3.57 10.02 -17.46
C THR A 118 3.51 9.54 -16.01
N ALA A 119 2.99 8.34 -15.76
CA ALA A 119 2.99 7.77 -14.43
C ALA A 119 4.42 7.45 -13.92
N LYS A 120 5.30 6.96 -14.81
CA LYS A 120 6.71 6.70 -14.47
C LYS A 120 7.51 7.99 -14.26
N GLU A 121 7.25 9.04 -15.05
CA GLU A 121 7.83 10.36 -14.86
C GLU A 121 7.50 10.91 -13.47
N PHE A 122 6.25 10.76 -13.02
CA PHE A 122 5.87 11.09 -11.64
C PHE A 122 6.68 10.30 -10.59
N LEU A 123 6.89 9.00 -10.79
CA LEU A 123 7.74 8.20 -9.87
C LEU A 123 9.18 8.71 -9.84
N ASP A 124 9.73 9.07 -11.00
CA ASP A 124 11.09 9.62 -11.11
C ASP A 124 11.20 10.99 -10.44
N ASP A 125 10.20 11.84 -10.58
CA ASP A 125 10.14 13.15 -9.92
C ASP A 125 10.04 13.03 -8.40
N VAL A 126 9.27 12.07 -7.88
CA VAL A 126 9.21 11.77 -6.44
C VAL A 126 10.55 11.25 -5.94
N LYS A 127 11.18 10.32 -6.67
CA LYS A 127 12.51 9.78 -6.35
C LYS A 127 13.58 10.88 -6.32
N ALA A 128 13.55 11.80 -7.27
CA ALA A 128 14.43 12.97 -7.31
C ALA A 128 14.20 13.89 -6.10
N ALA A 129 12.94 14.17 -5.75
CA ALA A 129 12.61 15.01 -4.61
C ALA A 129 13.15 14.46 -3.27
N ILE A 130 13.19 13.13 -3.11
CA ILE A 130 13.79 12.45 -1.94
C ILE A 130 15.31 12.67 -1.90
N ASN A 131 16.00 12.51 -3.02
CA ASN A 131 17.45 12.58 -3.10
C ASN A 131 17.99 14.01 -2.96
N ASP A 132 17.29 14.98 -3.57
CA ASP A 132 17.81 16.34 -3.72
C ASP A 132 17.41 17.30 -2.60
N GLY A 133 16.71 16.81 -1.56
CA GLY A 133 16.27 17.65 -0.44
C GLY A 133 15.43 18.84 -0.88
N ALA A 134 14.61 18.67 -1.94
CA ALA A 134 13.64 19.64 -2.50
C ALA A 134 14.17 20.77 -3.43
N LYS A 135 15.17 20.54 -4.31
CA LYS A 135 15.56 21.54 -5.33
C LYS A 135 14.73 21.56 -6.64
N LYS A 136 13.89 20.55 -6.92
CA LYS A 136 12.72 20.53 -7.86
C LYS A 136 12.18 19.09 -7.93
N PRO A 137 10.87 18.81 -8.11
CA PRO A 137 9.71 19.68 -8.40
C PRO A 137 9.13 20.40 -7.17
N CYS A 138 8.14 21.29 -7.36
CA CYS A 138 7.39 21.87 -6.25
C CYS A 138 6.66 20.72 -5.53
N SER A 139 6.86 20.58 -4.21
CA SER A 139 6.16 19.58 -3.39
C SER A 139 4.64 19.58 -3.62
N LYS A 140 4.08 20.74 -3.94
CA LYS A 140 2.65 20.91 -4.24
C LYS A 140 2.22 20.21 -5.53
N ASP A 141 3.03 20.26 -6.59
CA ASP A 141 2.68 19.62 -7.87
C ASP A 141 2.69 18.09 -7.73
N LEU A 142 3.65 17.56 -6.96
CA LEU A 142 3.71 16.13 -6.64
C LEU A 142 2.55 15.67 -5.75
N GLU A 143 2.16 16.50 -4.78
CA GLU A 143 0.99 16.22 -3.94
C GLU A 143 -0.31 16.27 -4.75
N ASP A 144 -0.43 17.20 -5.69
CA ASP A 144 -1.58 17.29 -6.60
C ASP A 144 -1.68 16.05 -7.52
N LEU A 145 -0.55 15.53 -8.00
CA LEU A 145 -0.49 14.28 -8.77
C LEU A 145 -0.81 13.06 -7.92
N SER A 146 -0.26 12.97 -6.70
CA SER A 146 -0.57 11.88 -5.76
C SER A 146 -2.06 11.90 -5.37
N ARG A 147 -2.62 13.09 -5.11
CA ARG A 147 -4.05 13.29 -4.90
C ARG A 147 -4.85 12.77 -6.08
N ARG A 148 -4.53 13.22 -7.29
CA ARG A 148 -5.23 12.80 -8.51
C ARG A 148 -5.23 11.27 -8.64
N GLU A 149 -4.07 10.64 -8.46
CA GLU A 149 -3.92 9.19 -8.57
C GLU A 149 -4.84 8.46 -7.58
N ILE A 150 -4.76 8.82 -6.30
CA ILE A 150 -5.51 8.16 -5.22
C ILE A 150 -7.00 8.47 -5.32
N ASP A 151 -7.40 9.71 -5.62
CA ASP A 151 -8.81 10.09 -5.79
C ASP A 151 -9.45 9.33 -6.95
N ARG A 152 -8.78 9.27 -8.11
CA ARG A 152 -9.30 8.58 -9.29
C ARG A 152 -9.42 7.09 -9.07
N LEU A 153 -8.39 6.48 -8.48
CA LEU A 153 -8.40 5.06 -8.14
C LEU A 153 -9.51 4.75 -7.13
N SER A 154 -9.63 5.54 -6.06
CA SER A 154 -10.69 5.38 -5.04
C SER A 154 -12.08 5.52 -5.65
N GLN A 155 -12.31 6.54 -6.48
CA GLN A 155 -13.58 6.75 -7.18
C GLN A 155 -13.91 5.59 -8.11
N TRP A 156 -12.90 5.08 -8.84
CA TRP A 156 -13.09 3.92 -9.71
C TRP A 156 -13.47 2.68 -8.89
N CYS A 157 -12.74 2.35 -7.82
CA CYS A 157 -13.05 1.22 -6.95
C CYS A 157 -14.44 1.35 -6.31
N LYS A 158 -14.82 2.55 -5.83
CA LYS A 158 -16.18 2.80 -5.32
C LYS A 158 -17.26 2.52 -6.35
N LYS A 159 -17.03 2.93 -7.60
CA LYS A 159 -17.98 2.69 -8.69
C LYS A 159 -18.11 1.21 -9.05
N GLN A 160 -17.02 0.44 -8.99
CA GLN A 160 -17.02 -0.99 -9.32
C GLN A 160 -17.60 -1.85 -8.20
N PHE A 161 -17.26 -1.55 -6.94
CA PHE A 161 -17.51 -2.46 -5.82
C PHE A 161 -18.52 -1.93 -4.80
N GLY A 162 -18.85 -0.63 -4.84
CA GLY A 162 -19.61 0.03 -3.79
C GLY A 162 -18.81 0.23 -2.50
N VAL A 163 -19.46 0.78 -1.48
CA VAL A 163 -18.87 0.98 -0.13
C VAL A 163 -19.64 0.23 0.96
N GLU A 164 -20.50 -0.71 0.54
CA GLU A 164 -21.29 -1.52 1.44
C GLU A 164 -20.43 -2.59 2.09
N ARG A 165 -20.88 -3.07 3.26
CA ARG A 165 -20.22 -4.14 3.99
C ARG A 165 -20.20 -5.43 3.17
N VAL A 166 -19.02 -6.01 2.98
CA VAL A 166 -18.80 -7.32 2.37
C VAL A 166 -18.72 -8.37 3.49
N ALA A 167 -19.73 -9.24 3.55
CA ALA A 167 -19.83 -10.26 4.60
C ALA A 167 -18.76 -11.37 4.50
N ASP A 168 -18.28 -11.65 3.28
CA ASP A 168 -17.23 -12.65 3.03
C ASP A 168 -16.27 -12.16 1.94
N ALA A 169 -15.16 -11.54 2.36
CA ALA A 169 -14.13 -11.03 1.47
C ALA A 169 -13.31 -12.14 0.79
N THR A 170 -13.38 -13.40 1.24
CA THR A 170 -12.62 -14.51 0.64
C THR A 170 -13.08 -14.84 -0.78
N THR A 171 -14.34 -14.50 -1.10
CA THR A 171 -14.92 -14.62 -2.44
C THR A 171 -14.27 -13.68 -3.48
N VAL A 172 -13.51 -12.69 -3.01
CA VAL A 172 -12.82 -11.69 -3.83
C VAL A 172 -11.34 -12.03 -4.02
N TRP A 173 -10.80 -12.93 -3.20
CA TRP A 173 -9.38 -13.25 -3.24
C TRP A 173 -9.02 -13.98 -4.54
N VAL A 174 -7.95 -13.52 -5.18
CA VAL A 174 -7.46 -14.13 -6.42
C VAL A 174 -6.28 -15.02 -6.08
N GLU A 175 -6.53 -16.33 -6.06
CA GLU A 175 -5.49 -17.30 -5.80
C GLU A 175 -4.35 -17.20 -6.85
N PRO A 176 -3.08 -17.21 -6.40
CA PRO A 176 -1.96 -17.28 -7.32
C PRO A 176 -1.99 -18.60 -8.09
N SER A 177 -1.69 -18.52 -9.38
CA SER A 177 -1.45 -19.70 -10.21
C SER A 177 -0.27 -20.51 -9.66
N GLU A 178 -0.20 -21.80 -10.00
CA GLU A 178 0.90 -22.68 -9.56
C GLU A 178 2.28 -22.12 -9.95
N LYS A 179 2.37 -21.47 -11.11
CA LYS A 179 3.58 -20.80 -11.61
C LYS A 179 3.98 -19.60 -10.74
N GLU A 180 3.01 -18.79 -10.30
CA GLU A 180 3.24 -17.65 -9.41
C GLU A 180 3.65 -18.13 -8.00
N ARG A 181 3.01 -19.19 -7.48
CA ARG A 181 3.42 -19.82 -6.21
C ARG A 181 4.86 -20.33 -6.26
N ALA A 182 5.25 -20.98 -7.36
CA ALA A 182 6.59 -21.50 -7.55
C ALA A 182 7.66 -20.40 -7.68
N MET A 183 7.32 -19.24 -8.24
CA MET A 183 8.22 -18.08 -8.27
C MET A 183 8.34 -17.40 -6.91
N ALA A 184 7.22 -17.21 -6.19
CA ALA A 184 7.22 -16.66 -4.83
C ALA A 184 8.06 -17.52 -3.86
N ALA A 185 7.94 -18.85 -3.94
CA ALA A 185 8.73 -19.78 -3.13
C ALA A 185 10.25 -19.69 -3.38
N LYS A 186 10.67 -19.25 -4.58
CA LYS A 186 12.09 -19.06 -4.93
C LYS A 186 12.65 -17.71 -4.47
N MET A 187 11.79 -16.72 -4.23
CA MET A 187 12.18 -15.38 -3.80
C MET A 187 12.18 -15.19 -2.28
N ILE A 188 11.74 -16.20 -1.51
CA ILE A 188 12.04 -16.25 -0.07
C ILE A 188 13.56 -16.33 0.06
N PRO A 189 14.23 -15.36 0.73
CA PRO A 189 15.65 -15.49 1.02
C PRO A 189 15.83 -16.83 1.73
N LYS A 190 16.68 -17.71 1.20
CA LYS A 190 17.10 -18.89 1.94
C LYS A 190 17.78 -18.37 3.19
N VAL A 191 17.03 -18.22 4.27
CA VAL A 191 17.57 -17.97 5.59
C VAL A 191 18.41 -19.20 5.86
N ASP A 192 19.71 -19.06 5.71
CA ASP A 192 20.64 -20.15 5.98
C ASP A 192 20.43 -20.64 7.41
N ALA A 193 20.70 -21.92 7.62
CA ALA A 193 20.55 -22.53 8.93
C ALA A 193 21.45 -21.84 9.99
N GLU A 194 22.49 -21.13 9.55
CA GLU A 194 23.42 -20.38 10.40
C GLU A 194 22.78 -19.11 11.01
N SER A 195 21.94 -18.40 10.26
CA SER A 195 21.19 -17.22 10.73
C SER A 195 20.17 -17.58 11.83
N LYS A 196 19.59 -18.79 11.78
CA LYS A 196 18.70 -19.29 12.85
C LYS A 196 19.45 -19.58 14.15
N ILE A 197 20.70 -20.03 14.07
CA ILE A 197 21.56 -20.26 15.24
C ILE A 197 21.99 -18.92 15.86
N GLY A 198 22.23 -17.89 15.04
CA GLY A 198 22.58 -16.54 15.50
C GLY A 198 21.47 -15.88 16.32
N ILE A 199 20.21 -15.95 15.86
CA ILE A 199 19.06 -15.37 16.59
C ILE A 199 18.76 -16.16 17.88
N ALA A 200 18.89 -17.49 17.85
CA ALA A 200 18.69 -18.32 19.04
C ALA A 200 19.77 -18.07 20.13
N ARG A 201 21.02 -17.77 19.74
CA ARG A 201 22.07 -17.37 20.70
C ARG A 201 21.79 -16.02 21.34
N LEU A 202 21.31 -15.04 20.57
CA LEU A 202 20.94 -13.72 21.10
C LEU A 202 19.79 -13.80 22.12
N TYR A 203 18.79 -14.65 21.88
CA TYR A 203 17.69 -14.84 22.83
C TYR A 203 18.12 -15.51 24.15
N ASN A 204 19.04 -16.48 24.10
CA ASN A 204 19.55 -17.13 25.31
C ASN A 204 20.51 -16.23 26.12
N GLN A 205 21.26 -15.34 25.45
CA GLN A 205 22.12 -14.37 26.14
C GLN A 205 21.27 -13.35 26.92
N ILE A 206 20.22 -12.81 26.31
CA ILE A 206 19.31 -11.83 26.93
C ILE A 206 18.51 -12.46 28.07
N SER A 207 18.09 -13.72 27.92
CA SER A 207 17.32 -14.42 28.97
C SER A 207 18.15 -14.74 30.22
N ASN A 208 19.47 -14.93 30.10
CA ASN A 208 20.35 -15.20 31.23
C ASN A 208 20.75 -13.92 31.99
N ASP A 209 20.87 -12.78 31.30
CA ASP A 209 21.18 -11.49 31.93
C ASP A 209 19.99 -10.93 32.75
N THR A 210 18.78 -11.42 32.51
CA THR A 210 17.56 -10.98 33.22
C THR A 210 17.29 -11.76 34.52
N GLN A 211 18.04 -12.83 34.80
CA GLN A 211 17.89 -13.64 36.03
C GLN A 211 18.97 -13.37 37.10
N SER A 212 19.89 -12.44 36.86
CA SER A 212 20.99 -12.13 37.79
C SER A 212 20.97 -10.71 38.35
N GLN A 213 19.80 -10.08 38.45
CA GLN A 213 19.57 -8.84 39.22
C GLN A 213 18.49 -9.03 40.28
#